data_AF-A0A2A2J688-F1
#
_entry.id   AF-A0A2A2J688-F1
#
_cell.length_a   1.000
_cell.length_b   1.000
_cell.length_c   1.000
_cell.angle_alpha   90.00
_cell.angle_beta   90.00
_cell.angle_gamma   90.00
#
_symmetry.space_group_name_H-M   'P 1'
#
loop_
_entity.id
_entity.type
_entity.pdbx_description
1 polymer ?
#
loop_
_entity_poly.entity_id
_entity_poly.type
_entity_poly.pdbx_seq_one_letter_code
_entity_poly.pdbx_strand_id
1 'polypeptide(L)'
;MRAFAYLPRLLRNCSTSSSSCPTPLHLVLYTASACSLCGRFKADLSRFLQQPERTHISVQEVDISTAPREIFERRGNPTEAPLRRQPHDQDPRGMGSRTGVIAVHGGVSFNPSTSLHSTCQEALLSSDKPDLIGAIKFLENCPNFNCGTGSNLTMHGRIECDASFMSSDELRYGAVSCVSRLKNPCEVAKSIAEDTSLSAISMVQPMTLVGFGAHQWAKERGFDLIEEDELISKKAKQMHEQGLNYLDSSMQPSTSAQLDTVGGLASDTNGSSLEVVSSSGGLFMKPDGRLGSSATFGASCWAEKRHDLTVGITVSGCGEALIRTNFARSLAEAIFSSDDDALPADVLRSWFDNSFLCSPLLTRMQPHNRLAGGLVFFSSPYTAELISFHNTPSLPFAYFSKNKCKSYLSVSPSSDRVTINSFILK
;
A
#
# COMPACT_ATOMS: atom_id res chain seq x y z
N MET A 1 -3.32 14.75 25.07
CA MET A 1 -3.71 13.54 24.31
C MET A 1 -2.52 12.76 23.69
N ARG A 2 -1.32 12.72 24.31
CA ARG A 2 -0.27 11.75 23.92
C ARG A 2 -0.23 10.49 24.81
N ALA A 3 -0.97 10.49 25.94
CA ALA A 3 -1.07 9.35 26.84
C ALA A 3 -1.81 8.14 26.21
N PHE A 4 -2.67 8.37 25.22
CA PHE A 4 -3.53 7.36 24.59
C PHE A 4 -2.77 6.29 23.79
N ALA A 5 -1.54 6.56 23.33
CA ALA A 5 -0.73 5.59 22.58
C ALA A 5 0.27 4.79 23.46
N TYR A 6 0.46 5.18 24.73
CA TYR A 6 1.53 4.63 25.56
C TYR A 6 1.05 3.71 26.69
N LEU A 7 -0.22 3.78 27.10
CA LEU A 7 -0.71 3.01 28.25
C LEU A 7 -0.71 1.47 28.01
N PRO A 8 -1.12 0.95 26.84
CA PRO A 8 -1.02 -0.49 26.56
C PRO A 8 0.43 -1.02 26.56
N ARG A 9 1.40 -0.17 26.19
CA ARG A 9 2.84 -0.49 26.22
C ARG A 9 3.41 -0.43 27.65
N LEU A 10 3.03 0.57 28.44
CA LEU A 10 3.41 0.68 29.85
C LEU A 10 2.85 -0.48 30.68
N LEU A 11 1.59 -0.87 30.45
CA LEU A 11 0.92 -1.92 31.21
C LEU A 11 1.34 -3.34 30.78
N ARG A 12 1.79 -3.55 29.53
CA ARG A 12 2.43 -4.83 29.14
C ARG A 12 3.77 -5.05 29.85
N ASN A 13 4.58 -4.00 30.00
CA ASN A 13 5.89 -4.11 30.64
C ASN A 13 5.80 -4.42 32.16
N CYS A 14 4.69 -4.07 32.82
CA CYS A 14 4.46 -4.44 34.22
C CYS A 14 4.10 -5.92 34.42
N SER A 15 3.78 -6.66 33.35
CA SER A 15 3.34 -8.06 33.43
C SER A 15 4.43 -9.10 33.13
N THR A 16 5.62 -8.69 32.68
CA THR A 16 6.65 -9.60 32.15
C THR A 16 7.94 -9.69 32.97
N SER A 17 8.06 -8.98 34.10
CA SER A 17 9.22 -9.10 35.00
C SER A 17 8.76 -9.44 36.42
N SER A 18 8.99 -10.68 36.85
CA SER A 18 8.67 -11.21 38.17
C SER A 18 9.56 -10.68 39.31
N SER A 19 10.08 -9.46 39.19
CA SER A 19 10.85 -8.83 40.26
C SER A 19 10.70 -7.32 40.19
N SER A 20 10.11 -6.75 41.23
CA SER A 20 9.95 -5.33 41.58
C SER A 20 8.94 -4.49 40.77
N CYS A 21 7.64 -4.66 41.05
CA CYS A 21 6.71 -3.53 41.04
C CYS A 21 6.11 -3.40 42.45
N PRO A 22 6.48 -2.37 43.24
CA PRO A 22 5.95 -2.23 44.58
C PRO A 22 4.57 -1.56 44.52
N THR A 23 3.61 -2.13 45.27
CA THR A 23 2.35 -1.46 45.73
C THR A 23 1.33 -1.05 44.65
N PRO A 24 0.04 -0.88 45.01
CA PRO A 24 -1.03 -0.69 44.03
C PRO A 24 -0.80 0.53 43.13
N LEU A 25 -1.05 0.36 41.83
CA LEU A 25 -0.91 1.39 40.81
C LEU A 25 -2.20 2.22 40.77
N HIS A 26 -2.14 3.49 41.16
CA HIS A 26 -3.27 4.42 41.11
C HIS A 26 -3.12 5.35 39.90
N LEU A 27 -4.03 5.26 38.94
CA LEU A 27 -4.06 6.09 37.73
C LEU A 27 -5.17 7.14 37.84
N VAL A 28 -4.90 8.37 37.43
CA VAL A 28 -5.93 9.41 37.26
C VAL A 28 -6.15 9.66 35.78
N LEU A 29 -7.37 9.41 35.31
CA LEU A 29 -7.78 9.56 33.92
C LEU A 29 -8.62 10.83 33.76
N TYR A 30 -8.09 11.79 33.00
CA TYR A 30 -8.83 12.99 32.64
C TYR A 30 -9.63 12.78 31.35
N THR A 31 -10.95 12.84 31.44
CA THR A 31 -11.88 12.61 30.32
C THR A 31 -12.75 13.83 30.06
N ALA A 32 -13.11 14.09 28.80
CA ALA A 32 -14.18 15.01 28.45
C ALA A 32 -15.46 14.20 28.20
N SER A 33 -16.53 14.53 28.92
CA SER A 33 -17.83 13.83 28.83
C SER A 33 -18.47 13.88 27.44
N ALA A 34 -18.17 14.90 26.63
CA ALA A 34 -18.61 15.03 25.24
C ALA A 34 -17.65 14.43 24.20
N CYS A 35 -16.55 13.81 24.62
CA CYS A 35 -15.53 13.27 23.72
C CYS A 35 -15.74 11.76 23.49
N SER A 36 -16.14 11.39 22.27
CA SER A 36 -16.35 9.99 21.87
C SER A 36 -15.11 9.11 22.08
N LEU A 37 -13.91 9.65 21.85
CA LEU A 37 -12.63 8.99 22.14
C LEU A 37 -12.43 8.69 23.63
N CYS A 38 -12.86 9.58 24.53
CA CYS A 38 -12.81 9.34 25.98
C CYS A 38 -13.77 8.23 26.40
N GLY A 39 -14.96 8.19 25.80
CA GLY A 39 -15.94 7.11 26.04
C GLY A 39 -15.43 5.73 25.61
N ARG A 40 -14.78 5.63 24.44
CA ARG A 40 -14.17 4.37 23.96
C ARG A 40 -13.03 3.89 24.85
N PHE A 41 -12.12 4.80 25.20
CA PHE A 41 -11.01 4.47 26.10
C PHE A 41 -11.51 3.98 27.47
N LYS A 42 -12.59 4.57 27.99
CA LYS A 42 -13.23 4.13 29.23
C LYS A 42 -13.74 2.69 29.12
N ALA A 43 -14.42 2.35 28.03
CA ALA A 43 -14.91 0.99 27.79
C ALA A 43 -13.76 -0.03 27.70
N ASP A 44 -12.69 0.29 26.97
CA ASP A 44 -11.54 -0.60 26.82
C ASP A 44 -10.73 -0.74 28.12
N LEU A 45 -10.56 0.34 28.87
CA LEU A 45 -9.91 0.31 30.19
C LEU A 45 -10.73 -0.50 31.19
N SER A 46 -12.06 -0.38 31.20
CA SER A 46 -12.93 -1.20 32.04
C SER A 46 -12.80 -2.69 31.70
N ARG A 47 -12.76 -3.07 30.41
CA ARG A 47 -12.51 -4.47 30.01
C ARG A 47 -11.12 -4.95 30.41
N PHE A 48 -10.10 -4.09 30.31
CA PHE A 48 -8.73 -4.41 30.72
C PHE A 48 -8.63 -4.66 32.24
N LEU A 49 -9.30 -3.86 33.06
CA LEU A 49 -9.28 -3.97 34.53
C LEU A 49 -10.10 -5.16 35.06
N GLN A 50 -11.03 -5.71 34.28
CA GLN A 50 -11.83 -6.88 34.65
C GLN A 50 -11.04 -8.20 34.63
N GLN A 51 -9.78 -8.20 34.16
CA GLN A 51 -8.92 -9.38 34.17
C GLN A 51 -8.43 -9.71 35.58
N PRO A 52 -8.52 -10.99 36.02
CA PRO A 52 -8.25 -11.39 37.42
C PRO A 52 -6.81 -11.11 37.88
N GLU A 53 -5.85 -11.05 36.96
CA GLU A 53 -4.45 -10.73 37.24
C GLU A 53 -4.14 -9.22 37.39
N ARG A 54 -5.17 -8.36 37.50
CA ARG A 54 -5.05 -6.88 37.48
C ARG A 54 -5.67 -6.15 38.67
N THR A 55 -6.00 -6.87 39.75
CA THR A 55 -6.61 -6.32 40.98
C THR A 55 -5.75 -5.29 41.73
N HIS A 56 -4.48 -5.11 41.33
CA HIS A 56 -3.54 -4.15 41.90
C HIS A 56 -3.54 -2.78 41.18
N ILE A 57 -4.39 -2.58 40.17
CA ILE A 57 -4.52 -1.31 39.44
C ILE A 57 -5.86 -0.67 39.77
N SER A 58 -5.86 0.60 40.18
CA SER A 58 -7.08 1.39 40.36
C SER A 58 -7.03 2.65 39.51
N VAL A 59 -8.21 3.09 39.06
CA VAL A 59 -8.33 4.24 38.15
C VAL A 59 -9.38 5.19 38.71
N GLN A 60 -9.00 6.45 38.87
CA GLN A 60 -9.90 7.56 39.21
C GLN A 60 -10.17 8.38 37.95
N GLU A 61 -11.44 8.55 37.60
CA GLU A 61 -11.87 9.39 36.50
C GLU A 61 -12.12 10.82 36.98
N VAL A 62 -11.64 11.80 36.23
CA VAL A 62 -11.77 13.22 36.52
C VAL A 62 -12.17 13.95 35.25
N ASP A 63 -13.16 14.84 35.31
CA ASP A 63 -13.51 15.64 34.15
C ASP A 63 -12.35 16.59 33.81
N ILE A 64 -11.95 16.62 32.54
CA ILE A 64 -10.81 17.43 32.08
C ILE A 64 -11.01 18.94 32.36
N SER A 65 -12.24 19.42 32.51
CA SER A 65 -12.55 20.79 32.92
C SER A 65 -12.08 21.13 34.34
N THR A 66 -11.88 20.11 35.18
CA THR A 66 -11.40 20.24 36.56
C THR A 66 -9.90 19.96 36.71
N ALA A 67 -9.20 19.74 35.59
CA ALA A 67 -7.79 19.42 35.58
C ALA A 67 -6.92 20.61 36.04
N PRO A 68 -5.91 20.40 36.92
CA PRO A 68 -4.94 21.44 37.29
C PRO A 68 -4.28 22.09 36.05
N ARG A 69 -4.02 23.40 36.11
CA ARG A 69 -3.44 24.18 35.00
C ARG A 69 -2.12 23.60 34.47
N GLU A 70 -1.34 22.97 35.35
CA GLU A 70 -0.08 22.27 35.07
C GLU A 70 -0.21 21.17 33.99
N ILE A 71 -1.41 20.57 33.83
CA ILE A 71 -1.69 19.56 32.79
C ILE A 71 -1.75 20.21 31.39
N PHE A 72 -2.14 21.48 31.31
CA PHE A 72 -2.26 22.23 30.07
C PHE A 72 -0.98 22.98 29.69
N GLU A 73 -0.14 23.33 30.68
CA GLU A 73 1.10 24.12 30.49
C GLU A 73 2.24 23.38 29.75
N ARG A 74 2.11 22.07 29.49
CA ARG A 74 3.00 21.34 28.56
C ARG A 74 2.69 21.59 27.07
N ARG A 75 1.87 22.58 26.73
CA ARG A 75 1.54 22.97 25.35
C ARG A 75 1.71 24.49 25.19
N GLY A 76 2.53 24.89 24.22
CA GLY A 76 2.60 26.27 23.76
C GLY A 76 1.23 26.81 23.35
N ASN A 77 1.06 28.12 23.51
CA ASN A 77 -0.18 28.89 23.45
C ASN A 77 -1.25 28.44 22.42
N PRO A 78 -2.53 28.31 22.82
CA PRO A 78 -3.64 27.89 21.96
C PRO A 78 -4.44 29.04 21.31
N THR A 79 -3.85 30.22 21.06
CA THR A 79 -4.61 31.43 20.64
C THR A 79 -4.58 31.79 19.15
N GLU A 80 -4.10 30.93 18.25
CA GLU A 80 -4.23 31.17 16.80
C GLU A 80 -4.94 29.99 16.11
N ALA A 81 -6.27 30.00 16.18
CA ALA A 81 -7.10 29.25 15.25
C ALA A 81 -7.33 30.13 14.00
N PRO A 82 -6.96 29.70 12.77
CA PRO A 82 -7.30 30.47 11.58
C PRO A 82 -8.80 30.33 11.29
N LEU A 83 -9.44 31.50 11.16
CA LEU A 83 -10.82 31.69 10.74
C LEU A 83 -11.12 30.98 9.41
N ARG A 84 -12.30 30.36 9.39
CA ARG A 84 -13.01 29.75 8.26
C ARG A 84 -13.00 30.68 7.03
N ARG A 85 -12.28 30.35 5.96
CA ARG A 85 -12.44 31.02 4.66
C ARG A 85 -13.62 30.39 3.92
N GLN A 86 -14.54 31.24 3.44
CA GLN A 86 -15.65 30.85 2.57
C GLN A 86 -15.15 30.46 1.17
N PRO A 87 -15.91 29.64 0.41
CA PRO A 87 -15.50 29.15 -0.89
C PRO A 87 -15.92 30.14 -1.98
N HIS A 88 -15.02 31.03 -2.38
CA HIS A 88 -15.04 31.68 -3.69
C HIS A 88 -13.65 32.24 -3.98
N ASP A 89 -12.92 31.53 -4.84
CA ASP A 89 -12.07 32.12 -5.88
C ASP A 89 -11.55 30.97 -6.75
N GLN A 90 -12.01 30.93 -8.01
CA GLN A 90 -11.40 30.14 -9.06
C GLN A 90 -10.12 30.86 -9.50
N ASP A 91 -8.96 30.25 -9.28
CA ASP A 91 -7.69 30.71 -9.86
C ASP A 91 -7.42 29.93 -11.17
N PRO A 92 -7.40 30.58 -12.34
CA PRO A 92 -7.32 29.90 -13.62
C PRO A 92 -5.89 29.72 -14.14
N ARG A 93 -4.85 29.59 -13.29
CA ARG A 93 -3.46 29.37 -13.74
C ARG A 93 -2.60 28.53 -12.77
N GLY A 94 -2.34 27.27 -13.12
CA GLY A 94 -1.15 26.52 -12.70
C GLY A 94 -1.39 25.21 -11.92
N MET A 95 -1.42 24.08 -12.65
CA MET A 95 -1.26 22.73 -12.10
C MET A 95 0.12 22.60 -11.43
N GLY A 96 0.17 22.85 -10.13
CA GLY A 96 1.29 22.47 -9.27
C GLY A 96 0.73 21.76 -8.05
N SER A 97 0.36 20.49 -8.21
CA SER A 97 -0.09 19.65 -7.11
C SER A 97 0.98 19.64 -6.02
N ARG A 98 0.67 20.17 -4.84
CA ARG A 98 1.50 19.97 -3.67
C ARG A 98 1.21 18.56 -3.17
N THR A 99 2.17 17.65 -3.30
CA THR A 99 2.01 16.26 -2.89
C THR A 99 1.99 16.15 -1.37
N GLY A 100 0.98 15.48 -0.81
CA GLY A 100 0.81 15.30 0.63
C GLY A 100 1.58 14.09 1.16
N VAL A 101 1.28 12.92 0.61
CA VAL A 101 1.88 11.63 0.97
C VAL A 101 2.22 10.89 -0.30
N ILE A 102 3.41 10.26 -0.36
CA ILE A 102 3.74 9.27 -1.38
C ILE A 102 4.24 8.03 -0.68
N ALA A 103 3.79 6.85 -1.09
CA ALA A 103 4.28 5.58 -0.57
C ALA A 103 4.51 4.59 -1.70
N VAL A 104 5.54 3.75 -1.57
CA VAL A 104 5.89 2.71 -2.54
C VAL A 104 6.24 1.41 -1.83
N HIS A 105 5.95 0.26 -2.44
CA HIS A 105 6.41 -1.05 -2.00
C HIS A 105 7.25 -1.74 -3.07
N GLY A 106 8.22 -2.53 -2.61
CA GLY A 106 9.06 -3.38 -3.47
C GLY A 106 8.42 -4.72 -3.82
N GLY A 107 7.22 -5.00 -3.31
CA GLY A 107 6.51 -6.26 -3.50
C GLY A 107 6.69 -7.25 -2.35
N VAL A 108 5.87 -8.29 -2.27
CA VAL A 108 6.01 -9.31 -1.23
C VAL A 108 7.23 -10.19 -1.49
N SER A 109 8.01 -10.46 -0.43
CA SER A 109 9.26 -11.21 -0.51
C SER A 109 9.24 -12.50 0.31
N PHE A 110 9.98 -13.48 -0.19
CA PHE A 110 10.37 -14.68 0.56
C PHE A 110 11.85 -14.70 0.91
N ASN A 111 12.61 -13.71 0.43
CA ASN A 111 13.98 -13.47 0.84
C ASN A 111 14.04 -12.09 1.52
N PRO A 112 14.13 -12.03 2.86
CA PRO A 112 14.21 -10.78 3.60
C PRO A 112 15.62 -10.16 3.46
N SER A 113 16.00 -9.82 2.23
CA SER A 113 17.16 -8.97 2.01
C SER A 113 16.90 -7.62 2.67
N THR A 114 17.78 -7.25 3.59
CA THR A 114 17.65 -6.05 4.42
C THR A 114 17.83 -4.76 3.64
N SER A 115 18.30 -4.78 2.39
CA SER A 115 18.59 -3.56 1.63
C SER A 115 17.43 -3.01 0.79
N LEU A 116 16.38 -3.80 0.53
CA LEU A 116 15.37 -3.42 -0.48
C LEU A 116 14.45 -2.30 -0.03
N HIS A 117 14.16 -2.20 1.26
CA HIS A 117 13.41 -1.06 1.78
C HIS A 117 14.21 0.25 1.61
N SER A 118 15.55 0.19 1.64
CA SER A 118 16.42 1.33 1.33
C SER A 118 16.30 1.74 -0.13
N THR A 119 16.20 0.79 -1.07
CA THR A 119 15.94 1.11 -2.47
C THR A 119 14.56 1.75 -2.68
N CYS A 120 13.53 1.32 -1.94
CA CYS A 120 12.24 2.03 -1.91
C CYS A 120 12.38 3.47 -1.38
N GLN A 121 13.27 3.69 -0.41
CA GLN A 121 13.56 5.03 0.11
C GLN A 121 14.26 5.91 -0.92
N GLU A 122 15.28 5.36 -1.60
CA GLU A 122 16.01 6.02 -2.68
C GLU A 122 15.06 6.42 -3.82
N ALA A 123 14.12 5.55 -4.18
CA ALA A 123 13.09 5.84 -5.18
C ALA A 123 12.24 7.08 -4.83
N LEU A 124 11.92 7.28 -3.55
CA LEU A 124 11.16 8.46 -3.09
C LEU A 124 12.03 9.72 -2.98
N LEU A 125 13.35 9.57 -2.95
CA LEU A 125 14.33 10.66 -2.79
C LEU A 125 15.12 10.92 -4.08
N SER A 126 14.77 10.28 -5.19
CA SER A 126 15.51 10.39 -6.45
C SER A 126 15.35 11.75 -7.14
N SER A 127 14.38 12.55 -6.70
CA SER A 127 14.09 13.91 -7.19
C SER A 127 13.88 14.88 -6.04
N ASP A 128 14.20 16.16 -6.26
CA ASP A 128 14.01 17.23 -5.26
C ASP A 128 12.57 17.32 -4.76
N LYS A 129 11.62 17.00 -5.64
CA LYS A 129 10.19 16.87 -5.33
C LYS A 129 9.78 15.42 -5.58
N PRO A 130 9.35 14.69 -4.55
CA PRO A 130 8.86 13.33 -4.71
C PRO A 130 7.69 13.28 -5.71
N ASP A 131 7.76 12.33 -6.64
CA ASP A 131 6.75 12.05 -7.66
C ASP A 131 6.48 10.55 -7.70
N LEU A 132 5.21 10.15 -7.81
CA LEU A 132 4.82 8.74 -7.79
C LEU A 132 5.38 8.00 -9.00
N ILE A 133 5.18 8.54 -10.21
CA ILE A 133 5.65 7.89 -11.44
C ILE A 133 7.16 7.86 -11.47
N GLY A 134 7.84 8.96 -11.13
CA GLY A 134 9.30 8.99 -10.97
C GLY A 134 9.82 7.90 -10.02
N ALA A 135 9.17 7.71 -8.87
CA ALA A 135 9.55 6.67 -7.92
C ALA A 135 9.33 5.25 -8.47
N ILE A 136 8.20 4.99 -9.16
CA ILE A 136 7.96 3.67 -9.78
C ILE A 136 8.93 3.41 -10.94
N LYS A 137 9.24 4.40 -11.76
CA LYS A 137 10.27 4.28 -12.81
C LYS A 137 11.63 3.93 -12.24
N PHE A 138 12.00 4.53 -11.10
CA PHE A 138 13.24 4.18 -10.41
C PHE A 138 13.26 2.69 -10.03
N LEU A 139 12.14 2.16 -9.53
CA LEU A 139 12.01 0.74 -9.20
C LEU A 139 11.99 -0.17 -10.45
N GLU A 140 11.29 0.22 -11.52
CA GLU A 140 11.29 -0.50 -12.81
C GLU A 140 12.67 -0.57 -13.46
N ASN A 141 13.48 0.47 -13.28
CA ASN A 141 14.85 0.51 -13.77
C ASN A 141 15.83 -0.30 -12.91
N CYS A 142 15.43 -0.66 -11.68
CA CYS A 142 16.27 -1.40 -10.75
C CYS A 142 16.17 -2.91 -11.01
N PRO A 143 17.27 -3.60 -11.36
CA PRO A 143 17.26 -5.03 -11.71
C PRO A 143 16.94 -5.96 -10.52
N ASN A 144 16.79 -5.42 -9.32
CA ASN A 144 16.48 -6.19 -8.12
C ASN A 144 14.99 -6.48 -7.94
N PHE A 145 14.10 -5.70 -8.57
CA PHE A 145 12.66 -5.87 -8.50
C PHE A 145 12.11 -6.57 -9.74
N ASN A 146 11.07 -7.40 -9.58
CA ASN A 146 10.39 -8.07 -10.69
C ASN A 146 9.47 -7.11 -11.44
N CYS A 147 10.03 -6.16 -12.17
CA CYS A 147 9.34 -5.19 -13.03
C CYS A 147 10.36 -4.53 -13.96
N GLY A 148 9.92 -4.02 -15.11
CA GLY A 148 10.80 -3.35 -16.07
C GLY A 148 12.05 -4.19 -16.38
N THR A 149 13.23 -3.63 -16.14
CA THR A 149 14.56 -4.24 -16.37
C THR A 149 14.82 -5.50 -15.53
N GLY A 150 14.21 -5.59 -14.34
CA GLY A 150 14.40 -6.73 -13.44
C GLY A 150 13.37 -7.85 -13.61
N SER A 151 12.51 -7.76 -14.63
CA SER A 151 11.41 -8.70 -14.86
C SER A 151 11.87 -10.14 -15.02
N ASN A 152 11.08 -11.06 -14.47
CA ASN A 152 11.17 -12.49 -14.74
C ASN A 152 10.94 -12.75 -16.23
N LEU A 153 11.66 -13.73 -16.76
CA LEU A 153 11.52 -14.14 -18.15
C LEU A 153 10.42 -15.19 -18.32
N THR A 154 9.76 -15.15 -19.49
CA THR A 154 8.83 -16.20 -19.92
C THR A 154 9.55 -17.52 -20.15
N MET A 155 8.81 -18.60 -20.41
CA MET A 155 9.41 -19.90 -20.77
C MET A 155 10.37 -19.77 -21.96
N HIS A 156 10.10 -18.87 -22.91
CA HIS A 156 10.95 -18.63 -24.09
C HIS A 156 12.05 -17.58 -23.86
N GLY A 157 12.29 -17.16 -22.62
CA GLY A 157 13.37 -16.22 -22.28
C GLY A 157 13.05 -14.76 -22.62
N ARG A 158 11.77 -14.43 -22.79
CA ARG A 158 11.29 -13.10 -23.17
C ARG A 158 10.87 -12.26 -21.97
N ILE A 159 10.88 -10.94 -22.12
CA ILE A 159 10.28 -10.03 -21.12
C ILE A 159 8.83 -9.74 -21.51
N GLU A 160 7.94 -9.81 -20.53
CA GLU A 160 6.57 -9.34 -20.70
C GLU A 160 6.14 -8.64 -19.42
N CYS A 161 6.01 -7.32 -19.46
CA CYS A 161 5.60 -6.54 -18.29
C CYS A 161 4.10 -6.25 -18.30
N ASP A 162 3.54 -6.11 -17.11
CA ASP A 162 2.18 -5.67 -16.84
C ASP A 162 2.22 -4.44 -15.92
N ALA A 163 1.51 -3.38 -16.25
CA ALA A 163 1.41 -2.20 -15.40
C ALA A 163 0.04 -1.52 -15.51
N SER A 164 -0.38 -0.86 -14.43
CA SER A 164 -1.57 -0.01 -14.41
C SER A 164 -1.38 1.24 -13.57
N PHE A 165 -2.17 2.25 -13.92
CA PHE A 165 -2.35 3.49 -13.20
C PHE A 165 -3.84 3.70 -12.96
N MET A 166 -4.20 4.19 -11.77
CA MET A 166 -5.55 4.65 -11.46
C MET A 166 -5.50 5.97 -10.72
N SER A 167 -6.43 6.88 -11.04
CA SER A 167 -6.69 8.09 -10.28
C SER A 167 -8.09 8.06 -9.69
N SER A 168 -8.25 8.53 -8.46
CA SER A 168 -9.58 8.76 -7.87
C SER A 168 -10.33 9.88 -8.59
N ASP A 169 -9.61 10.78 -9.27
CA ASP A 169 -10.20 11.85 -10.06
C ASP A 169 -10.76 11.27 -11.35
N GLU A 170 -12.09 11.39 -11.48
CA GLU A 170 -12.86 10.83 -12.60
C GLU A 170 -12.74 9.31 -12.75
N LEU A 171 -12.21 8.62 -11.74
CA LEU A 171 -11.96 7.16 -11.74
C LEU A 171 -11.15 6.69 -12.97
N ARG A 172 -10.24 7.55 -13.45
CA ARG A 172 -9.42 7.26 -14.64
C ARG A 172 -8.53 6.06 -14.40
N TYR A 173 -8.44 5.19 -15.40
CA TYR A 173 -7.61 3.99 -15.36
C TYR A 173 -6.98 3.73 -16.72
N GLY A 174 -5.72 3.31 -16.69
CA GLY A 174 -4.98 2.90 -17.88
C GLY A 174 -4.03 1.77 -17.53
N ALA A 175 -3.86 0.84 -18.46
CA ALA A 175 -3.00 -0.32 -18.27
C ALA A 175 -2.35 -0.80 -19.56
N VAL A 176 -1.19 -1.42 -19.40
CA VAL A 176 -0.51 -2.17 -20.45
C VAL A 176 -0.20 -3.58 -19.95
N SER A 177 -0.30 -4.58 -20.83
CA SER A 177 0.04 -5.97 -20.51
C SER A 177 0.84 -6.65 -21.61
N CYS A 178 1.63 -7.63 -21.24
CA CYS A 178 2.46 -8.43 -22.16
C CYS A 178 3.37 -7.53 -23.03
N VAL A 179 3.85 -6.42 -22.48
CA VAL A 179 4.70 -5.47 -23.20
C VAL A 179 6.18 -5.79 -22.97
N SER A 180 6.92 -6.05 -24.05
CA SER A 180 8.33 -6.47 -23.97
C SER A 180 9.36 -5.38 -24.28
N ARG A 181 8.92 -4.24 -24.83
CA ARG A 181 9.81 -3.18 -25.37
C ARG A 181 9.66 -1.82 -24.68
N LEU A 182 8.87 -1.76 -23.60
CA LEU A 182 8.67 -0.55 -22.82
C LEU A 182 9.58 -0.58 -21.61
N LYS A 183 10.51 0.38 -21.54
CA LYS A 183 11.41 0.51 -20.39
C LYS A 183 10.66 0.79 -19.10
N ASN A 184 9.67 1.67 -19.19
CA ASN A 184 8.85 2.08 -18.07
C ASN A 184 7.36 1.92 -18.39
N PRO A 185 6.80 0.69 -18.28
CA PRO A 185 5.39 0.41 -18.52
C PRO A 185 4.43 1.30 -17.72
N CYS A 186 4.80 1.74 -16.51
CA CYS A 186 3.96 2.61 -15.69
C CYS A 186 3.66 3.97 -16.34
N GLU A 187 4.58 4.54 -17.13
CA GLU A 187 4.35 5.82 -17.81
C GLU A 187 3.31 5.70 -18.91
N VAL A 188 3.37 4.59 -19.67
CA VAL A 188 2.41 4.31 -20.73
C VAL A 188 1.04 4.04 -20.13
N ALA A 189 0.97 3.31 -19.02
CA ALA A 189 -0.28 3.09 -18.29
C ALA A 189 -0.92 4.41 -17.82
N LYS A 190 -0.13 5.34 -17.26
CA LYS A 190 -0.62 6.68 -16.91
C LYS A 190 -1.09 7.45 -18.13
N SER A 191 -0.32 7.43 -19.22
CA SER A 191 -0.69 8.09 -20.46
C SER A 191 -2.00 7.57 -21.05
N ILE A 192 -2.27 6.26 -20.97
CA ILE A 192 -3.56 5.68 -21.38
C ILE A 192 -4.69 6.23 -20.51
N ALA A 193 -4.50 6.31 -19.20
CA ALA A 193 -5.51 6.83 -18.27
C ALA A 193 -5.83 8.32 -18.48
N GLU A 194 -4.87 9.08 -19.02
CA GLU A 194 -4.96 10.52 -19.28
C GLU A 194 -5.36 10.86 -20.71
N ASP A 195 -5.40 9.88 -21.61
CA ASP A 195 -5.71 10.11 -23.01
C ASP A 195 -7.20 10.48 -23.19
N THR A 196 -7.42 11.64 -23.82
CA THR A 196 -8.74 12.19 -24.13
C THR A 196 -8.96 12.36 -25.63
N SER A 197 -8.05 11.86 -26.48
CA SER A 197 -8.06 12.07 -27.94
C SER A 197 -9.34 11.59 -28.61
N LEU A 198 -9.82 10.39 -28.26
CA LEU A 198 -11.08 9.83 -28.77
C LEU A 198 -12.35 10.51 -28.22
N SER A 199 -12.26 11.26 -27.13
CA SER A 199 -13.41 11.95 -26.53
C SER A 199 -13.93 13.07 -27.44
N ALA A 200 -13.04 13.72 -28.20
CA ALA A 200 -13.39 14.76 -29.17
C ALA A 200 -14.28 14.25 -30.32
N ILE A 201 -14.26 12.94 -30.59
CA ILE A 201 -15.05 12.27 -31.63
C ILE A 201 -16.10 11.32 -31.04
N SER A 202 -16.46 11.49 -29.76
CA SER A 202 -17.49 10.70 -29.06
C SER A 202 -17.22 9.19 -29.01
N MET A 203 -15.95 8.78 -29.05
CA MET A 203 -15.55 7.39 -28.92
C MET A 203 -15.06 7.08 -27.50
N VAL A 204 -15.27 5.83 -27.06
CA VAL A 204 -14.85 5.35 -25.74
C VAL A 204 -13.34 5.12 -25.73
N GLN A 205 -12.65 5.61 -24.71
CA GLN A 205 -11.21 5.42 -24.53
C GLN A 205 -10.89 3.96 -24.15
N PRO A 206 -9.81 3.36 -24.70
CA PRO A 206 -9.35 2.07 -24.22
C PRO A 206 -8.77 2.21 -22.80
N MET A 207 -9.18 1.33 -21.90
CA MET A 207 -8.61 1.24 -20.55
C MET A 207 -7.33 0.39 -20.49
N THR A 208 -7.16 -0.53 -21.45
CA THR A 208 -6.05 -1.50 -21.42
C THR A 208 -5.63 -1.83 -22.84
N LEU A 209 -4.32 -1.81 -23.08
CA LEU A 209 -3.71 -2.21 -24.35
C LEU A 209 -2.68 -3.31 -24.08
N VAL A 210 -2.50 -4.24 -25.04
CA VAL A 210 -1.62 -5.40 -24.83
C VAL A 210 -0.67 -5.62 -25.99
N GLY A 211 0.49 -6.21 -25.68
CA GLY A 211 1.48 -6.68 -26.66
C GLY A 211 1.83 -5.65 -27.72
N PHE A 212 1.83 -6.08 -28.98
CA PHE A 212 2.19 -5.23 -30.12
C PHE A 212 1.31 -3.97 -30.25
N GLY A 213 0.01 -4.08 -29.97
CA GLY A 213 -0.90 -2.93 -30.05
C GLY A 213 -0.54 -1.84 -29.03
N ALA A 214 -0.15 -2.23 -27.81
CA ALA A 214 0.34 -1.29 -26.81
C ALA A 214 1.66 -0.63 -27.24
N HIS A 215 2.57 -1.37 -27.87
CA HIS A 215 3.83 -0.80 -28.39
C HIS A 215 3.60 0.25 -29.47
N GLN A 216 2.72 -0.03 -30.42
CA GLN A 216 2.38 0.91 -31.49
C GLN A 216 1.73 2.17 -30.93
N TRP A 217 0.76 2.02 -30.03
CA TRP A 217 0.09 3.13 -29.36
C TRP A 217 1.08 4.01 -28.58
N ALA A 218 2.03 3.39 -27.86
CA ALA A 218 3.06 4.09 -27.11
C ALA A 218 4.00 4.86 -28.03
N LYS A 219 4.46 4.23 -29.12
CA LYS A 219 5.31 4.88 -30.12
C LYS A 219 4.64 6.09 -30.77
N GLU A 220 3.36 6.01 -31.09
CA GLU A 220 2.57 7.12 -31.64
C GLU A 220 2.44 8.31 -30.68
N ARG A 221 2.58 8.07 -29.37
CA ARG A 221 2.55 9.08 -28.32
C ARG A 221 3.94 9.52 -27.85
N GLY A 222 4.98 9.14 -28.59
CA GLY A 222 6.35 9.60 -28.36
C GLY A 222 7.09 8.82 -27.27
N PHE A 223 6.60 7.65 -26.85
CA PHE A 223 7.36 6.76 -25.98
C PHE A 223 8.37 5.95 -26.80
N ASP A 224 9.60 5.89 -26.30
CA ASP A 224 10.66 5.10 -26.93
C ASP A 224 10.42 3.60 -26.71
N LEU A 225 10.53 2.85 -27.80
CA LEU A 225 10.60 1.39 -27.76
C LEU A 225 12.05 0.98 -27.79
N ILE A 226 12.47 0.20 -26.81
CA ILE A 226 13.83 -0.35 -26.75
C ILE A 226 13.86 -1.80 -27.22
N GLU A 227 15.05 -2.27 -27.55
CA GLU A 227 15.23 -3.68 -27.89
C GLU A 227 15.05 -4.54 -26.63
N GLU A 228 14.37 -5.68 -26.80
CA GLU A 228 13.98 -6.54 -25.68
C GLU A 228 15.20 -7.03 -24.89
N ASP A 229 16.29 -7.36 -25.59
CA ASP A 229 17.54 -7.82 -24.98
C ASP A 229 18.21 -6.79 -24.07
N GLU A 230 17.97 -5.49 -24.29
CA GLU A 230 18.51 -4.40 -23.45
C GLU A 230 17.80 -4.33 -22.10
N LEU A 231 16.56 -4.82 -22.01
CA LEU A 231 15.81 -4.91 -20.77
C LEU A 231 16.18 -6.12 -19.93
N ILE A 232 16.76 -7.15 -20.53
CA ILE A 232 17.04 -8.39 -19.81
C ILE A 232 18.27 -8.23 -18.93
N SER A 233 18.04 -8.05 -17.63
CA SER A 233 19.12 -8.06 -16.64
C SER A 233 19.87 -9.39 -16.58
N LYS A 234 21.17 -9.33 -16.23
CA LYS A 234 21.99 -10.53 -16.01
C LYS A 234 21.36 -11.49 -15.00
N LYS A 235 20.75 -10.94 -13.94
CA LYS A 235 20.04 -11.72 -12.91
C LYS A 235 18.86 -12.47 -13.52
N ALA A 236 18.05 -11.82 -14.34
CA ALA A 236 16.90 -12.46 -15.00
C ALA A 236 17.34 -13.60 -15.94
N LYS A 237 18.41 -13.42 -16.74
CA LYS A 237 18.98 -14.49 -17.58
C LYS A 237 19.42 -15.70 -16.74
N GLN A 238 20.17 -15.47 -15.67
CA GLN A 238 20.64 -16.53 -14.77
C GLN A 238 19.49 -17.29 -14.11
N MET A 239 18.46 -16.60 -13.64
CA MET A 239 17.28 -17.25 -13.06
C MET A 239 16.52 -18.08 -14.10
N HIS A 240 16.41 -17.60 -15.34
CA HIS A 240 15.77 -18.34 -16.44
C HIS A 240 16.54 -19.60 -16.83
N GLU A 241 17.87 -19.52 -16.97
CA GLU A 241 18.74 -20.68 -17.21
C GLU A 241 18.58 -21.75 -16.12
N GLN A 242 18.51 -21.32 -14.85
CA GLN A 242 18.19 -22.22 -13.74
C GLN A 242 16.80 -22.84 -13.92
N GLY A 243 15.80 -22.04 -14.29
CA GLY A 243 14.44 -22.46 -14.64
C GLY A 243 14.39 -23.58 -15.68
N LEU A 244 15.13 -23.43 -16.78
CA LEU A 244 15.22 -24.42 -17.85
C LEU A 244 15.82 -25.74 -17.35
N ASN A 245 16.89 -25.68 -16.56
CA ASN A 245 17.52 -26.87 -15.99
C ASN A 245 16.58 -27.63 -15.05
N TYR A 246 15.70 -26.94 -14.32
CA TYR A 246 14.69 -27.60 -13.46
C TYR A 246 13.64 -28.37 -14.25
N LEU A 247 13.16 -27.79 -15.36
CA LEU A 247 12.18 -28.44 -16.22
C LEU A 247 12.72 -29.75 -16.81
N ASP A 248 14.03 -29.81 -17.07
CA ASP A 248 14.70 -31.00 -17.58
C ASP A 248 15.00 -32.05 -16.48
N SER A 249 15.27 -31.60 -15.25
CA SER A 249 15.79 -32.47 -14.17
C SER A 249 14.74 -33.05 -13.23
N SER A 250 13.45 -32.67 -13.31
CA SER A 250 12.37 -33.06 -12.37
C SER A 250 12.64 -32.77 -10.88
N MET A 251 13.62 -31.92 -10.59
CA MET A 251 14.00 -31.50 -9.23
C MET A 251 13.12 -30.35 -8.75
N GLN A 252 12.73 -30.37 -7.48
CA GLN A 252 12.00 -29.27 -6.83
C GLN A 252 12.89 -28.01 -6.83
N PRO A 253 12.37 -26.83 -7.21
CA PRO A 253 13.15 -25.61 -7.21
C PRO A 253 13.58 -25.25 -5.79
N SER A 254 14.86 -24.94 -5.61
CA SER A 254 15.36 -24.25 -4.42
C SER A 254 15.34 -22.73 -4.57
N THR A 255 14.69 -22.20 -5.61
CA THR A 255 14.82 -20.79 -6.02
C THR A 255 14.07 -19.85 -5.09
N SER A 256 14.74 -19.43 -4.03
CA SER A 256 14.45 -18.22 -3.28
C SER A 256 14.77 -16.98 -4.11
N ALA A 257 13.87 -16.60 -5.02
CA ALA A 257 13.88 -15.28 -5.65
C ALA A 257 12.44 -14.79 -5.82
N GLN A 258 11.85 -14.35 -4.71
CA GLN A 258 10.51 -13.78 -4.70
C GLN A 258 10.62 -12.36 -4.18
N LEU A 259 10.34 -11.41 -5.08
CA LEU A 259 9.81 -10.07 -4.83
C LEU A 259 8.97 -9.73 -6.05
N ASP A 260 7.67 -9.91 -5.91
CA ASP A 260 6.76 -9.78 -7.04
C ASP A 260 6.06 -8.42 -7.01
N THR A 261 5.85 -7.78 -8.15
CA THR A 261 5.11 -6.51 -8.33
C THR A 261 5.54 -5.32 -7.43
N VAL A 262 6.06 -4.27 -8.05
CA VAL A 262 6.22 -2.96 -7.40
C VAL A 262 4.93 -2.16 -7.52
N GLY A 263 4.72 -1.24 -6.60
CA GLY A 263 3.56 -0.37 -6.65
C GLY A 263 3.65 0.76 -5.67
N GLY A 264 2.74 1.72 -5.80
CA GLY A 264 2.76 2.91 -4.98
C GLY A 264 1.48 3.70 -5.08
N LEU A 265 1.36 4.67 -4.19
CA LEU A 265 0.25 5.59 -4.11
C LEU A 265 0.75 6.99 -3.76
N ALA A 266 0.03 8.01 -4.22
CA ALA A 266 0.28 9.39 -3.87
C ALA A 266 -1.03 10.12 -3.63
N SER A 267 -1.07 10.95 -2.59
CA SER A 267 -2.17 11.84 -2.29
C SER A 267 -1.79 13.30 -2.49
N ASP A 268 -2.78 14.13 -2.81
CA ASP A 268 -2.64 15.58 -2.65
C ASP A 268 -2.48 15.97 -1.15
N THR A 269 -2.16 17.23 -0.88
CA THR A 269 -2.04 17.74 0.51
C THR A 269 -3.31 17.59 1.34
N ASN A 270 -4.47 17.55 0.71
CA ASN A 270 -5.75 17.46 1.39
C ASN A 270 -6.22 16.00 1.59
N GLY A 271 -5.54 15.03 0.96
CA GLY A 271 -5.98 13.64 0.89
C GLY A 271 -7.30 13.44 0.14
N SER A 272 -7.66 14.40 -0.73
CA SER A 272 -8.88 14.42 -1.52
C SER A 272 -8.71 13.80 -2.91
N SER A 273 -7.50 13.76 -3.44
CA SER A 273 -7.16 13.08 -4.69
C SER A 273 -6.05 12.06 -4.44
N LEU A 274 -6.18 10.90 -5.10
CA LEU A 274 -5.24 9.79 -5.03
C LEU A 274 -4.88 9.30 -6.42
N GLU A 275 -3.59 9.02 -6.60
CA GLU A 275 -3.06 8.24 -7.71
C GLU A 275 -2.46 6.96 -7.16
N VAL A 276 -2.64 5.84 -7.88
CA VAL A 276 -2.11 4.53 -7.51
C VAL A 276 -1.55 3.83 -8.73
N VAL A 277 -0.41 3.16 -8.57
CA VAL A 277 0.33 2.51 -9.65
C VAL A 277 0.76 1.11 -9.24
N SER A 278 0.71 0.17 -10.19
CA SER A 278 1.26 -1.18 -10.06
C SER A 278 2.08 -1.53 -11.31
N SER A 279 3.22 -2.21 -11.15
CA SER A 279 4.05 -2.69 -12.26
C SER A 279 4.73 -4.02 -11.90
N SER A 280 4.74 -4.97 -12.83
CA SER A 280 5.21 -6.34 -12.60
C SER A 280 5.77 -6.99 -13.86
N GLY A 281 6.82 -7.82 -13.70
CA GLY A 281 7.30 -8.77 -14.71
C GLY A 281 6.51 -10.08 -14.73
N GLY A 282 5.64 -10.31 -13.74
CA GLY A 282 4.82 -11.51 -13.62
C GLY A 282 5.58 -12.75 -13.14
N LEU A 283 4.92 -13.91 -13.24
CA LEU A 283 5.44 -15.16 -12.68
C LEU A 283 6.74 -15.58 -13.37
N PHE A 284 7.62 -16.19 -12.57
CA PHE A 284 8.77 -16.92 -13.06
C PHE A 284 8.34 -18.01 -14.04
N MET A 285 9.00 -18.09 -15.22
CA MET A 285 8.72 -19.10 -16.25
C MET A 285 7.26 -19.10 -16.72
N LYS A 286 6.59 -17.94 -16.72
CA LYS A 286 5.22 -17.85 -17.23
C LYS A 286 5.16 -18.17 -18.73
N PRO A 287 4.04 -18.73 -19.23
CA PRO A 287 3.75 -18.75 -20.65
C PRO A 287 3.69 -17.34 -21.22
N ASP A 288 4.22 -17.18 -22.44
CA ASP A 288 4.13 -15.93 -23.20
C ASP A 288 2.66 -15.56 -23.42
N GLY A 289 2.35 -14.28 -23.28
CA GLY A 289 1.00 -13.75 -23.30
C GLY A 289 0.21 -13.93 -22.00
N ARG A 290 0.81 -14.45 -20.91
CA ARG A 290 0.14 -14.53 -19.61
C ARG A 290 -0.02 -13.12 -19.03
N LEU A 291 -1.27 -12.70 -18.92
CA LEU A 291 -1.70 -11.46 -18.27
C LEU A 291 -1.80 -11.65 -16.75
N GLY A 292 -1.16 -10.75 -15.99
CA GLY A 292 -1.16 -10.71 -14.53
C GLY A 292 -2.10 -9.67 -13.91
N SER A 293 -2.13 -9.64 -12.58
CA SER A 293 -3.02 -8.75 -11.81
C SER A 293 -2.69 -7.26 -11.98
N SER A 294 -1.43 -6.92 -12.24
CA SER A 294 -0.97 -5.53 -12.40
C SER A 294 -1.61 -4.78 -13.57
N ALA A 295 -2.12 -5.48 -14.59
CA ALA A 295 -2.86 -4.89 -15.70
C ALA A 295 -4.37 -5.19 -15.67
N THR A 296 -4.86 -5.79 -14.59
CA THR A 296 -6.28 -6.13 -14.44
C THR A 296 -6.98 -5.09 -13.57
N PHE A 297 -8.03 -4.45 -14.11
CA PHE A 297 -8.82 -3.45 -13.40
C PHE A 297 -9.39 -4.02 -12.08
N GLY A 298 -9.11 -3.34 -10.96
CA GLY A 298 -9.58 -3.73 -9.63
C GLY A 298 -8.80 -4.84 -8.93
N ALA A 299 -7.82 -5.48 -9.59
CA ALA A 299 -7.04 -6.55 -8.98
C ALA A 299 -5.88 -6.02 -8.13
N SER A 300 -4.89 -5.36 -8.73
CA SER A 300 -3.66 -4.90 -8.05
C SER A 300 -3.65 -3.42 -7.69
N CYS A 301 -4.52 -2.61 -8.29
CA CYS A 301 -4.56 -1.16 -8.11
C CYS A 301 -6.00 -0.69 -8.00
N TRP A 302 -6.29 0.19 -7.03
CA TRP A 302 -7.56 0.87 -6.88
C TRP A 302 -7.38 2.26 -6.27
N ALA A 303 -8.06 3.26 -6.80
CA ALA A 303 -8.12 4.62 -6.26
C ALA A 303 -9.54 5.15 -6.39
N GLU A 304 -10.19 5.49 -5.28
CA GLU A 304 -11.58 5.92 -5.28
C GLU A 304 -11.87 6.89 -4.15
N LYS A 305 -12.72 7.88 -4.43
CA LYS A 305 -13.30 8.76 -3.43
C LYS A 305 -14.81 8.55 -3.37
N ARG A 306 -15.35 8.28 -2.19
CA ARG A 306 -16.79 8.29 -1.91
C ARG A 306 -17.06 9.27 -0.77
N HIS A 307 -17.89 10.28 -1.04
CA HIS A 307 -18.16 11.36 -0.09
C HIS A 307 -16.85 11.98 0.42
N ASP A 308 -16.63 11.93 1.74
CA ASP A 308 -15.45 12.48 2.41
C ASP A 308 -14.33 11.46 2.63
N LEU A 309 -14.50 10.21 2.17
CA LEU A 309 -13.53 9.14 2.32
C LEU A 309 -12.83 8.86 0.98
N THR A 310 -11.51 8.95 0.97
CA THR A 310 -10.65 8.59 -0.16
C THR A 310 -9.86 7.34 0.20
N VAL A 311 -9.86 6.32 -0.67
CA VAL A 311 -9.16 5.04 -0.46
C VAL A 311 -8.27 4.74 -1.68
N GLY A 312 -7.02 4.39 -1.44
CA GLY A 312 -6.03 3.97 -2.44
C GLY A 312 -5.36 2.67 -2.02
N ILE A 313 -5.27 1.70 -2.94
CA ILE A 313 -4.78 0.35 -2.65
C ILE A 313 -3.86 -0.13 -3.77
N THR A 314 -2.64 -0.51 -3.43
CA THR A 314 -1.69 -1.20 -4.32
C THR A 314 -1.30 -2.55 -3.75
N VAL A 315 -1.27 -3.59 -4.59
CA VAL A 315 -1.17 -4.99 -4.16
C VAL A 315 -0.17 -5.78 -5.01
N SER A 316 0.59 -6.60 -4.32
CA SER A 316 1.54 -7.59 -4.79
C SER A 316 1.15 -8.98 -4.25
N GLY A 317 1.51 -10.05 -4.96
CA GLY A 317 1.20 -11.42 -4.54
C GLY A 317 0.99 -12.37 -5.71
N CYS A 318 0.26 -13.45 -5.47
CA CYS A 318 -0.10 -14.40 -6.53
C CYS A 318 -1.14 -13.77 -7.46
N GLY A 319 -0.74 -13.40 -8.68
CA GLY A 319 -1.59 -12.69 -9.63
C GLY A 319 -2.94 -13.37 -9.89
N GLU A 320 -2.98 -14.70 -10.00
CA GLU A 320 -4.19 -15.48 -10.21
C GLU A 320 -5.15 -15.38 -9.01
N ALA A 321 -4.62 -15.31 -7.79
CA ALA A 321 -5.44 -15.14 -6.60
C ALA A 321 -6.05 -13.74 -6.59
N LEU A 322 -5.23 -12.72 -6.85
CA LEU A 322 -5.62 -11.31 -6.84
C LEU A 322 -6.67 -11.00 -7.91
N ILE A 323 -6.51 -11.55 -9.12
CA ILE A 323 -7.49 -11.42 -10.22
C ILE A 323 -8.82 -12.07 -9.80
N ARG A 324 -8.78 -13.33 -9.34
CA ARG A 324 -10.00 -14.09 -9.02
C ARG A 324 -10.82 -13.42 -7.92
N THR A 325 -10.18 -12.78 -6.94
CA THR A 325 -10.89 -12.10 -5.84
C THR A 325 -11.17 -10.62 -6.09
N ASN A 326 -10.75 -10.07 -7.25
CA ASN A 326 -10.85 -8.63 -7.52
C ASN A 326 -10.30 -7.80 -6.35
N PHE A 327 -9.09 -8.17 -5.91
CA PHE A 327 -8.60 -7.92 -4.55
C PHE A 327 -8.67 -6.45 -4.13
N ALA A 328 -8.04 -5.55 -4.88
CA ALA A 328 -7.95 -4.14 -4.50
C ALA A 328 -9.33 -3.48 -4.43
N ARG A 329 -10.19 -3.70 -5.43
CA ARG A 329 -11.55 -3.16 -5.44
C ARG A 329 -12.42 -3.77 -4.33
N SER A 330 -12.33 -5.08 -4.10
CA SER A 330 -13.14 -5.74 -3.06
C SER A 330 -12.75 -5.29 -1.65
N LEU A 331 -11.46 -5.07 -1.39
CA LEU A 331 -10.99 -4.49 -0.13
C LEU A 331 -11.45 -3.03 0.02
N ALA A 332 -11.36 -2.23 -1.03
CA ALA A 332 -11.89 -0.86 -1.01
C ALA A 332 -13.39 -0.84 -0.69
N GLU A 333 -14.17 -1.72 -1.31
CA GLU A 333 -15.60 -1.85 -1.04
C GLU A 333 -15.89 -2.21 0.42
N ALA A 334 -15.10 -3.11 1.01
CA ALA A 334 -15.23 -3.47 2.42
C ALA A 334 -14.92 -2.29 3.35
N ILE A 335 -13.95 -1.44 2.99
CA ILE A 335 -13.63 -0.21 3.73
C ILE A 335 -14.75 0.81 3.58
N PHE A 336 -15.29 1.02 2.37
CA PHE A 336 -16.40 1.95 2.14
C PHE A 336 -17.71 1.50 2.81
N SER A 337 -17.93 0.18 2.91
CA SER A 337 -19.12 -0.40 3.53
C SER A 337 -19.00 -0.59 5.04
N SER A 338 -17.83 -0.32 5.62
CA SER A 338 -17.64 -0.44 7.07
C SER A 338 -18.29 0.72 7.82
N ASP A 339 -18.73 0.45 9.04
CA ASP A 339 -19.24 1.50 9.92
C ASP A 339 -18.21 2.61 10.13
N ASP A 340 -18.65 3.86 10.27
CA ASP A 340 -17.77 5.04 10.51
C ASP A 340 -16.81 4.85 11.71
N ASP A 341 -17.20 3.99 12.63
CA ASP A 341 -16.48 3.69 13.87
C ASP A 341 -15.44 2.58 13.75
N ALA A 342 -15.45 1.82 12.64
CA ALA A 342 -14.57 0.69 12.39
C ALA A 342 -13.14 1.15 12.09
N LEU A 343 -12.15 0.48 12.68
CA LEU A 343 -10.75 0.73 12.36
C LEU A 343 -10.41 0.09 11.01
N PRO A 344 -9.85 0.83 10.03
CA PRO A 344 -9.54 0.25 8.72
C PRO A 344 -8.58 -0.94 8.77
N ALA A 345 -7.67 -0.96 9.75
CA ALA A 345 -6.81 -2.13 9.99
C ALA A 345 -7.58 -3.38 10.42
N ASP A 346 -8.68 -3.24 11.16
CA ASP A 346 -9.51 -4.36 11.59
C ASP A 346 -10.46 -4.82 10.48
N VAL A 347 -11.00 -3.87 9.69
CA VAL A 347 -11.75 -4.16 8.46
C VAL A 347 -10.86 -4.94 7.49
N LEU A 348 -9.63 -4.47 7.25
CA LEU A 348 -8.66 -5.15 6.39
C LEU A 348 -8.39 -6.57 6.91
N ARG A 349 -8.11 -6.74 8.21
CA ARG A 349 -7.84 -8.07 8.79
C ARG A 349 -9.01 -9.02 8.58
N SER A 350 -10.21 -8.58 8.95
CA SER A 350 -11.43 -9.37 8.81
C SER A 350 -11.70 -9.74 7.35
N TRP A 351 -11.60 -8.78 6.43
CA TRP A 351 -11.78 -9.02 5.01
C TRP A 351 -10.70 -9.95 4.44
N PHE A 352 -9.44 -9.80 4.84
CA PHE A 352 -8.35 -10.63 4.34
C PHE A 352 -8.54 -12.10 4.73
N ASP A 353 -8.91 -12.36 5.98
CA ASP A 353 -9.14 -13.72 6.47
C ASP A 353 -10.40 -14.36 5.84
N ASN A 354 -11.51 -13.61 5.79
CA ASN A 354 -12.82 -14.15 5.40
C ASN A 354 -13.07 -14.11 3.88
N SER A 355 -12.64 -13.04 3.21
CA SER A 355 -12.98 -12.77 1.80
C SER A 355 -11.85 -13.11 0.83
N PHE A 356 -10.59 -13.11 1.30
CA PHE A 356 -9.44 -13.53 0.48
C PHE A 356 -8.99 -14.96 0.83
N LEU A 357 -8.47 -15.21 2.04
CA LEU A 357 -7.93 -16.52 2.40
C LEU A 357 -8.98 -17.63 2.35
N CYS A 358 -10.20 -17.35 2.82
CA CYS A 358 -11.33 -18.27 2.80
C CYS A 358 -12.22 -18.14 1.55
N SER A 359 -11.79 -17.41 0.51
CA SER A 359 -12.63 -17.17 -0.66
C SER A 359 -13.06 -18.47 -1.36
N PRO A 360 -14.36 -18.65 -1.66
CA PRO A 360 -14.83 -19.73 -2.53
C PRO A 360 -14.20 -19.67 -3.93
N LEU A 361 -13.83 -18.46 -4.36
CA LEU A 361 -13.12 -18.21 -5.60
C LEU A 361 -11.68 -18.70 -5.57
N LEU A 362 -11.13 -19.22 -4.47
CA LEU A 362 -9.78 -19.80 -4.39
C LEU A 362 -9.78 -21.29 -4.04
N THR A 363 -10.92 -21.97 -4.09
CA THR A 363 -11.08 -23.41 -3.77
C THR A 363 -10.13 -24.34 -4.52
N ARG A 364 -9.86 -24.07 -5.80
CA ARG A 364 -8.91 -24.84 -6.63
C ARG A 364 -7.44 -24.47 -6.42
N MET A 365 -7.15 -23.45 -5.61
CA MET A 365 -5.80 -22.97 -5.33
C MET A 365 -5.34 -23.49 -3.97
N GLN A 366 -4.13 -24.04 -3.95
CA GLN A 366 -3.49 -24.51 -2.72
C GLN A 366 -3.32 -23.33 -1.73
N PRO A 367 -3.54 -23.54 -0.42
CA PRO A 367 -3.46 -22.46 0.57
C PRO A 367 -2.14 -21.68 0.55
N HIS A 368 -1.00 -22.36 0.34
CA HIS A 368 0.32 -21.71 0.28
C HIS A 368 0.52 -20.79 -0.94
N ASN A 369 -0.35 -20.87 -1.95
CA ASN A 369 -0.35 -19.97 -3.11
C ASN A 369 -1.29 -18.77 -2.95
N ARG A 370 -2.06 -18.70 -1.85
CA ARG A 370 -2.96 -17.58 -1.55
C ARG A 370 -2.18 -16.44 -0.90
N LEU A 371 -1.30 -15.82 -1.67
CA LEU A 371 -0.35 -14.82 -1.19
C LEU A 371 -0.76 -13.42 -1.66
N ALA A 372 -0.79 -12.47 -0.73
CA ALA A 372 -1.05 -11.08 -1.01
C ALA A 372 -0.36 -10.17 0.02
N GLY A 373 -0.01 -8.97 -0.42
CA GLY A 373 0.49 -7.90 0.43
C GLY A 373 0.63 -6.59 -0.34
N GLY A 374 0.73 -5.47 0.36
CA GLY A 374 0.77 -4.17 -0.28
C GLY A 374 0.51 -3.03 0.68
N LEU A 375 0.02 -1.92 0.12
CA LEU A 375 -0.26 -0.70 0.85
C LEU A 375 -1.71 -0.28 0.65
N VAL A 376 -2.33 0.17 1.73
CA VAL A 376 -3.63 0.86 1.74
C VAL A 376 -3.41 2.25 2.30
N PHE A 377 -3.87 3.26 1.60
CA PHE A 377 -4.00 4.61 2.12
C PHE A 377 -5.47 4.95 2.22
N PHE A 378 -5.88 5.49 3.36
CA PHE A 378 -7.19 6.05 3.51
C PHE A 378 -7.08 7.46 4.10
N SER A 379 -7.94 8.34 3.62
CA SER A 379 -8.00 9.72 4.09
C SER A 379 -9.44 10.16 4.22
N SER A 380 -9.71 10.77 5.38
CA SER A 380 -10.94 11.49 5.70
C SER A 380 -10.58 12.91 6.13
N PRO A 381 -11.56 13.79 6.40
CA PRO A 381 -11.29 15.14 6.90
C PRO A 381 -10.49 15.14 8.22
N TYR A 382 -10.65 14.10 9.03
CA TYR A 382 -10.12 14.01 10.39
C TYR A 382 -8.88 13.14 10.54
N THR A 383 -8.73 12.11 9.70
CA THR A 383 -7.62 11.17 9.77
C THR A 383 -7.08 10.85 8.40
N ALA A 384 -5.77 10.67 8.31
CA ALA A 384 -5.12 10.07 7.17
C ALA A 384 -4.14 9.03 7.68
N GLU A 385 -4.21 7.82 7.14
CA GLU A 385 -3.41 6.70 7.61
C GLU A 385 -2.98 5.83 6.44
N LEU A 386 -1.73 5.39 6.54
CA LEU A 386 -1.13 4.42 5.65
C LEU A 386 -1.04 3.10 6.39
N ILE A 387 -1.50 2.03 5.76
CA ILE A 387 -1.45 0.67 6.27
C ILE A 387 -0.61 -0.17 5.32
N SER A 388 0.37 -0.90 5.85
CA SER A 388 0.99 -2.01 5.13
C SER A 388 0.41 -3.34 5.59
N PHE A 389 0.21 -4.27 4.66
CA PHE A 389 -0.32 -5.60 4.97
C PHE A 389 0.39 -6.67 4.14
N HIS A 390 0.55 -7.89 4.66
CA HIS A 390 0.98 -9.06 3.88
C HIS A 390 0.82 -10.37 4.67
N ASN A 391 0.65 -11.50 3.98
CA ASN A 391 0.77 -12.85 4.56
C ASN A 391 2.03 -13.60 4.09
N THR A 392 3.02 -12.87 3.62
CA THR A 392 4.33 -13.38 3.16
C THR A 392 5.42 -13.17 4.22
N PRO A 393 6.62 -13.76 4.06
CA PRO A 393 7.73 -13.53 4.99
C PRO A 393 8.07 -12.05 5.19
N SER A 394 8.11 -11.25 4.13
CA SER A 394 8.31 -9.81 4.27
C SER A 394 7.70 -8.96 3.16
N LEU A 395 7.63 -7.65 3.42
CA LEU A 395 7.23 -6.58 2.49
C LEU A 395 8.11 -5.33 2.73
N PRO A 396 9.08 -5.03 1.85
CA PRO A 396 9.79 -3.74 1.87
C PRO A 396 8.89 -2.62 1.33
N PHE A 397 8.86 -1.49 2.03
CA PHE A 397 8.15 -0.30 1.59
C PHE A 397 8.79 0.97 2.15
N ALA A 398 8.46 2.10 1.55
CA ALA A 398 8.84 3.42 2.04
C ALA A 398 7.70 4.41 1.83
N TYR A 399 7.69 5.47 2.62
CA TYR A 399 6.77 6.58 2.42
C TYR A 399 7.43 7.93 2.75
N PHE A 400 6.99 8.96 2.03
CA PHE A 400 7.36 10.35 2.20
C PHE A 400 6.13 11.13 2.66
N SER A 401 6.25 11.82 3.80
CA SER A 401 5.20 12.69 4.33
C SER A 401 5.81 13.76 5.24
N LYS A 402 5.27 14.99 5.21
CA LYS A 402 5.73 16.12 6.03
C LYS A 402 7.25 16.35 5.94
N ASN A 403 7.79 16.31 4.71
CA ASN A 403 9.22 16.44 4.39
C ASN A 403 10.13 15.40 5.07
N LYS A 404 9.59 14.24 5.41
CA LYS A 404 10.35 13.12 5.97
C LYS A 404 10.07 11.87 5.18
N CYS A 405 11.14 11.22 4.74
CA CYS A 405 11.08 9.88 4.17
C CYS A 405 11.37 8.85 5.25
N LYS A 406 10.60 7.77 5.29
CA LYS A 406 10.87 6.61 6.14
C LYS A 406 10.74 5.34 5.32
N SER A 407 11.55 4.35 5.63
CA SER A 407 11.51 3.03 5.02
C SER A 407 11.41 1.94 6.07
N TYR A 408 10.79 0.84 5.69
CA TYR A 408 10.48 -0.27 6.57
C TYR A 408 10.57 -1.59 5.81
N LEU A 409 11.14 -2.60 6.46
CA LEU A 409 10.96 -4.00 6.09
C LEU A 409 9.94 -4.59 7.05
N SER A 410 8.69 -4.72 6.61
CA SER A 410 7.69 -5.46 7.39
C SER A 410 8.01 -6.94 7.33
N VAL A 411 8.12 -7.61 8.48
CA VAL A 411 8.45 -9.03 8.58
C VAL A 411 7.35 -9.74 9.34
N SER A 412 6.89 -10.87 8.81
CA SER A 412 5.89 -11.69 9.49
C SER A 412 6.57 -12.72 10.41
N PRO A 413 6.16 -12.84 11.68
CA PRO A 413 6.64 -13.90 12.57
C PRO A 413 6.06 -15.29 12.22
N SER A 414 5.02 -15.35 11.40
CA SER A 414 4.34 -16.59 10.98
C SER A 414 3.64 -16.42 9.63
N SER A 415 3.62 -17.45 8.78
CA SER A 415 2.94 -17.43 7.47
C SER A 415 1.41 -17.44 7.54
N ASP A 416 0.84 -17.83 8.69
CA ASP A 416 -0.57 -18.23 8.77
C ASP A 416 -1.54 -17.06 9.02
N ARG A 417 -1.02 -15.85 9.23
CA ARG A 417 -1.82 -14.66 9.52
C ARG A 417 -1.31 -13.47 8.74
N VAL A 418 -2.24 -12.57 8.38
CA VAL A 418 -1.88 -11.28 7.80
C VAL A 418 -1.17 -10.41 8.84
N THR A 419 0.05 -9.98 8.51
CA THR A 419 0.78 -8.93 9.22
C THR A 419 0.24 -7.58 8.76
N ILE A 420 -0.08 -6.68 9.70
CA ILE A 420 -0.63 -5.35 9.42
C ILE A 420 0.11 -4.32 10.26
N ASN A 421 0.61 -3.26 9.64
CA ASN A 421 1.20 -2.11 10.32
C ASN A 421 0.46 -0.84 9.93
N SER A 422 0.10 -0.03 10.92
CA SER A 422 -0.64 1.22 10.76
C SER A 422 0.25 2.42 11.06
N PHE A 423 0.16 3.44 10.20
CA PHE A 423 0.92 4.69 10.30
C PHE A 423 -0.03 5.88 10.18
N ILE A 424 -0.33 6.52 11.30
CA ILE A 424 -1.15 7.74 11.34
C ILE A 424 -0.32 8.92 10.81
N LEU A 425 -0.82 9.57 9.76
CA LEU A 425 -0.14 10.64 9.03
C LEU A 425 -0.75 12.02 9.31
N LYS A 426 -2.02 12.09 9.70
CA LYS A 426 -2.70 13.33 10.08
C LYS A 426 -3.33 13.23 11.45
#